data_AF-A0A9E7PKY1-F1
#
_entry.id   AF-A0A9E7PKY1-F1
#
_cell.length_a   1.000
_cell.length_b   1.000
_cell.length_c   1.000
_cell.angle_alpha   90.00
_cell.angle_beta   90.00
_cell.angle_gamma   90.00
#
_symmetry.space_group_name_H-M   'P 1'
#
loop_
_entity.id
_entity.type
_entity.pdbx_description
1 polymer ?
#
loop_
_entity_poly.entity_id
_entity_poly.type
_entity_poly.pdbx_seq_one_letter_code
_entity_poly.pdbx_strand_id
1 'polypeptide(L)'
;MKYYIKNKTLFLRGNFRAVSSGAGGGLSDVSTIINRTVEKNFMHDSPETFIEEIVRDEGCTGDFYGLLTAVDMKTLCVLINRTITVFITAGVSNPNPENPRLPGTINIIVHSRDGLYDEAMAGLIITATEAKTEALFSMGYDFAGTTTDAVVTCCNKENQKVHRYAGRMTGIGKWTAEAVLFGVQEAIARHDGKKPADKPALYVLSTIGGDHWIEWSPEGCPYYPCHFRGQVCNYCYCPFYPCNDEELGYSVDTSTGGTVWGCTNCILMHHPEIVSHLKKNPMAEISELKKVAEELELEINAEKQSE
;
A
#
# COMPACT_ATOMS: atom_id res chain seq x y z
N MET A 1 7.56 0.73 5.56
CA MET A 1 6.51 1.71 5.17
C MET A 1 5.34 1.52 6.11
N LYS A 2 4.86 2.61 6.70
CA LYS A 2 3.66 2.61 7.56
C LYS A 2 2.55 3.34 6.81
N TYR A 3 1.31 2.88 6.90
CA TYR A 3 0.18 3.61 6.32
C TYR A 3 -1.03 3.61 7.25
N TYR A 4 -1.86 4.64 7.14
CA TYR A 4 -3.09 4.80 7.91
C TYR A 4 -4.05 5.73 7.19
N ILE A 5 -5.32 5.72 7.59
CA ILE A 5 -6.35 6.60 7.04
C ILE A 5 -6.90 7.47 8.15
N LYS A 6 -6.95 8.78 7.91
CA LYS A 6 -7.50 9.75 8.85
C LYS A 6 -8.17 10.89 8.09
N ASN A 7 -9.33 11.33 8.56
CA ASN A 7 -10.08 12.45 7.99
C ASN A 7 -10.37 12.36 6.48
N LYS A 8 -10.55 11.16 5.90
CA LYS A 8 -10.65 10.91 4.43
C LYS A 8 -9.33 11.04 3.64
N THR A 9 -8.19 10.95 4.31
CA THR A 9 -6.86 10.92 3.69
C THR A 9 -6.18 9.61 4.01
N LEU A 10 -5.69 8.92 2.99
CA LEU A 10 -4.67 7.88 3.13
C LEU A 10 -3.30 8.54 3.28
N PHE A 11 -2.55 8.18 4.32
CA PHE A 11 -1.17 8.58 4.55
C PHE A 11 -0.26 7.37 4.45
N LEU A 12 0.82 7.49 3.69
CA LEU A 12 1.97 6.58 3.69
C LEU A 12 3.17 7.34 4.23
N ARG A 13 3.84 6.76 5.23
CA ARG A 13 4.98 7.32 5.94
C ARG A 13 6.20 6.40 5.86
N GLY A 14 7.36 7.00 5.65
CA GLY A 14 8.64 6.31 5.54
C GLY A 14 9.74 7.22 5.02
N ASN A 15 10.88 6.65 4.63
CA ASN A 15 11.94 7.36 3.92
C ASN A 15 11.98 6.83 2.49
N PHE A 16 11.34 7.57 1.57
CA PHE A 16 11.10 7.09 0.22
C PHE A 16 11.96 7.81 -0.80
N ARG A 17 12.43 7.04 -1.78
CA ARG A 17 12.70 7.56 -3.11
C ARG A 17 11.42 7.38 -3.94
N ALA A 18 10.92 8.43 -4.59
CA ALA A 18 9.61 8.38 -5.23
C ALA A 18 9.54 9.22 -6.51
N VAL A 19 8.66 8.80 -7.44
CA VAL A 19 8.20 9.61 -8.57
C VAL A 19 6.68 9.67 -8.58
N SER A 20 6.13 10.85 -8.85
CA SER A 20 4.69 11.14 -8.81
C SER A 20 4.27 11.88 -10.07
N SER A 21 3.10 11.51 -10.62
CA SER A 21 2.40 12.27 -11.65
C SER A 21 1.30 13.19 -11.09
N GLY A 22 1.14 13.25 -9.76
CA GLY A 22 0.14 14.10 -9.09
C GLY A 22 0.51 15.58 -9.06
N ALA A 23 -0.30 16.38 -8.36
CA ALA A 23 -0.01 17.79 -8.10
C ALA A 23 1.34 17.95 -7.39
N GLY A 24 2.18 18.88 -7.85
CA GLY A 24 3.56 19.03 -7.36
C GLY A 24 4.45 17.80 -7.59
N GLY A 25 4.07 16.92 -8.52
CA GLY A 25 4.79 15.69 -8.85
C GLY A 25 6.19 15.93 -9.46
N GLY A 26 6.89 14.84 -9.69
CA GLY A 26 8.31 14.83 -10.07
C GLY A 26 9.02 13.65 -9.45
N LEU A 27 10.34 13.68 -9.43
CA LEU A 27 11.20 12.66 -8.84
C LEU A 27 11.96 13.27 -7.67
N SER A 28 11.74 12.76 -6.45
CA SER A 28 12.36 13.28 -5.24
C SER A 28 12.42 12.22 -4.14
N ASP A 29 13.17 12.56 -3.10
CA ASP A 29 13.05 11.87 -1.82
C ASP A 29 11.87 12.51 -1.07
N VAL A 30 11.00 11.68 -0.48
CA VAL A 30 9.82 12.15 0.26
C VAL A 30 9.61 11.33 1.52
N SER A 31 9.06 11.96 2.55
CA SER A 31 8.71 11.30 3.81
C SER A 31 7.22 10.91 3.87
N THR A 32 6.39 11.58 3.07
CA THR A 32 4.94 11.42 3.05
C THR A 32 4.43 11.23 1.63
N ILE A 33 3.53 10.27 1.45
CA ILE A 33 2.69 10.20 0.26
C ILE A 33 1.24 10.17 0.75
N ILE A 34 0.38 11.03 0.20
CA ILE A 34 -1.04 11.05 0.55
C ILE A 34 -1.95 10.79 -0.65
N ASN A 35 -3.14 10.25 -0.39
CA ASN A 35 -4.28 10.27 -1.32
C ASN A 35 -5.50 10.81 -0.57
N ARG A 36 -6.00 11.97 -0.97
CA ARG A 36 -7.02 12.73 -0.26
C ARG A 36 -8.35 12.73 -1.01
N THR A 37 -9.42 12.32 -0.33
CA THR A 37 -10.77 12.57 -0.85
C THR A 37 -11.11 14.06 -0.77
N VAL A 38 -11.55 14.62 -1.89
CA VAL A 38 -12.10 15.97 -2.02
C VAL A 38 -13.55 15.90 -2.53
N GLU A 39 -14.28 17.00 -2.42
CA GLU A 39 -15.64 17.09 -2.97
C GLU A 39 -15.61 17.00 -4.50
N LYS A 40 -16.69 16.51 -5.12
CA LYS A 40 -16.74 16.24 -6.58
C LYS A 40 -16.48 17.48 -7.46
N ASN A 41 -16.81 18.66 -6.95
CA ASN A 41 -16.64 19.95 -7.61
C ASN A 41 -15.44 20.73 -7.05
N PHE A 42 -14.47 20.03 -6.45
CA PHE A 42 -13.28 20.64 -5.89
C PHE A 42 -12.50 21.41 -6.96
N MET A 43 -12.30 22.70 -6.69
CA MET A 43 -11.49 23.62 -7.48
C MET A 43 -10.61 24.38 -6.50
N HIS A 44 -9.31 24.41 -6.75
CA HIS A 44 -8.35 25.11 -5.89
C HIS A 44 -7.26 25.71 -6.77
N ASP A 45 -6.88 26.96 -6.49
CA ASP A 45 -5.92 27.70 -7.32
C ASP A 45 -4.51 27.12 -7.27
N SER A 46 -4.14 26.47 -6.16
CA SER A 46 -2.94 25.63 -6.04
C SER A 46 -3.25 24.35 -5.26
N PRO A 47 -3.50 23.22 -5.93
CA PRO A 47 -3.71 21.93 -5.28
C PRO A 47 -2.54 21.52 -4.36
N GLU A 48 -1.32 21.95 -4.67
CA GLU A 48 -0.11 21.70 -3.87
C GLU A 48 -0.19 22.34 -2.48
N THR A 49 -0.58 23.62 -2.39
CA THR A 49 -0.75 24.30 -1.10
C THR A 49 -1.84 23.64 -0.26
N PHE A 50 -2.94 23.20 -0.88
CA PHE A 50 -3.99 22.46 -0.18
C PHE A 50 -3.48 21.13 0.42
N ILE A 51 -2.64 20.41 -0.33
CA ILE A 51 -2.00 19.18 0.15
C ILE A 51 -1.01 19.50 1.28
N GLU A 52 -0.23 20.57 1.15
CA GLU A 52 0.74 21.02 2.17
C GLU A 52 0.06 21.28 3.52
N GLU A 53 -1.10 21.95 3.51
CA GLU A 53 -1.90 22.19 4.71
C GLU A 53 -2.32 20.89 5.38
N ILE A 54 -2.78 19.89 4.63
CA ILE A 54 -3.16 18.57 5.16
C ILE A 54 -1.97 17.86 5.81
N VAL A 55 -0.80 17.88 5.14
CA VAL A 55 0.41 17.23 5.65
C VAL A 55 0.89 17.94 6.93
N ARG A 56 0.85 19.27 6.95
CA ARG A 56 1.22 20.08 8.12
C ARG A 56 0.28 19.87 9.30
N ASP A 57 -1.03 19.85 9.06
CA ASP A 57 -2.06 19.63 10.10
C ASP A 57 -1.97 18.23 10.72
N GLU A 58 -1.49 17.25 9.95
CA GLU A 58 -1.17 15.92 10.45
C GLU A 58 0.15 15.87 11.25
N GLY A 59 0.90 16.97 11.29
CA GLY A 59 2.21 17.05 11.95
C GLY A 59 3.31 16.30 11.19
N CYS A 60 3.09 15.99 9.91
CA CYS A 60 4.09 15.36 9.06
C CYS A 60 5.14 16.39 8.62
N THR A 61 6.41 16.02 8.70
CA THR A 61 7.54 16.86 8.30
C THR A 61 8.28 16.26 7.12
N GLY A 62 8.99 17.09 6.35
CA GLY A 62 9.73 16.72 5.15
C GLY A 62 8.89 16.77 3.88
N ASP A 63 9.53 16.46 2.76
CA ASP A 63 8.91 16.53 1.44
C ASP A 63 7.80 15.49 1.27
N PHE A 64 6.82 15.82 0.44
CA PHE A 64 5.63 15.00 0.25
C PHE A 64 5.18 14.93 -1.20
N TYR A 65 4.43 13.87 -1.51
CA TYR A 65 3.56 13.85 -2.68
C TYR A 65 2.11 13.68 -2.26
N GLY A 66 1.19 14.29 -3.00
CA GLY A 66 -0.24 14.14 -2.76
C GLY A 66 -1.01 13.88 -4.04
N LEU A 67 -1.97 12.98 -3.93
CA LEU A 67 -3.00 12.73 -4.93
C LEU A 67 -4.34 13.22 -4.38
N LEU A 68 -5.18 13.76 -5.26
CA LEU A 68 -6.54 14.16 -4.93
C LEU A 68 -7.51 13.24 -5.67
N THR A 69 -8.61 12.88 -5.01
CA THR A 69 -9.63 12.02 -5.60
C THR A 69 -11.03 12.41 -5.13
N ALA A 70 -12.04 12.29 -5.99
CA ALA A 70 -13.44 12.39 -5.57
C ALA A 70 -14.00 11.06 -5.02
N VAL A 71 -13.16 10.02 -4.95
CA VAL A 71 -13.50 8.68 -4.49
C VAL A 71 -13.39 8.60 -2.97
N ASP A 72 -14.40 8.00 -2.33
CA ASP A 72 -14.44 7.78 -0.89
C ASP A 72 -13.40 6.72 -0.46
N MET A 73 -12.59 7.03 0.56
CA MET A 73 -11.57 6.11 1.08
C MET A 73 -12.11 4.74 1.54
N LYS A 74 -13.42 4.60 1.81
CA LYS A 74 -14.01 3.28 2.08
C LYS A 74 -13.91 2.31 0.89
N THR A 75 -13.75 2.82 -0.33
CA THR A 75 -13.60 2.00 -1.54
C THR A 75 -12.14 1.77 -1.90
N LEU A 76 -11.19 2.26 -1.09
CA LEU A 76 -9.76 2.00 -1.27
C LEU A 76 -9.49 0.49 -1.29
N CYS A 77 -8.76 0.04 -2.29
CA CYS A 77 -8.20 -1.30 -2.36
C CYS A 77 -6.70 -1.22 -2.07
N VAL A 78 -6.24 -2.02 -1.11
CA VAL A 78 -4.82 -2.23 -0.79
C VAL A 78 -4.45 -3.64 -1.20
N LEU A 79 -3.47 -3.80 -2.07
CA LEU A 79 -3.03 -5.11 -2.56
C LEU A 79 -1.60 -5.34 -2.13
N ILE A 80 -1.35 -6.43 -1.41
CA ILE A 80 -0.01 -6.80 -0.98
C ILE A 80 0.39 -8.10 -1.66
N ASN A 81 1.53 -8.08 -2.33
CA ASN A 81 2.20 -9.29 -2.76
C ASN A 81 3.71 -9.17 -2.53
N ARG A 82 4.37 -10.29 -2.24
CA ARG A 82 5.84 -10.44 -2.25
C ARG A 82 6.60 -9.21 -1.75
N THR A 83 6.98 -8.27 -2.62
CA THR A 83 7.70 -7.04 -2.25
C THR A 83 6.92 -5.74 -2.49
N ILE A 84 5.76 -5.78 -3.15
CA ILE A 84 5.00 -4.57 -3.47
C ILE A 84 3.70 -4.45 -2.67
N THR A 85 3.33 -3.21 -2.39
CA THR A 85 2.01 -2.83 -1.91
C THR A 85 1.42 -1.80 -2.84
N VAL A 86 0.21 -2.04 -3.35
CA VAL A 86 -0.48 -1.15 -4.28
C VAL A 86 -1.75 -0.60 -3.63
N PHE A 87 -1.93 0.71 -3.64
CA PHE A 87 -3.10 1.40 -3.12
C PHE A 87 -3.89 2.01 -4.28
N ILE A 88 -5.18 1.70 -4.38
CA ILE A 88 -6.00 2.08 -5.53
C ILE A 88 -7.33 2.67 -5.08
N THR A 89 -7.63 3.88 -5.57
CA THR A 89 -8.97 4.47 -5.57
C THR A 89 -9.39 4.73 -7.00
N ALA A 90 -10.56 4.24 -7.41
CA ALA A 90 -11.02 4.34 -8.79
C ALA A 90 -12.49 4.76 -8.86
N GLY A 91 -12.78 5.77 -9.68
CA GLY A 91 -14.12 6.21 -10.04
C GLY A 91 -14.15 6.61 -11.50
N VAL A 92 -15.01 5.96 -12.29
CA VAL A 92 -15.02 6.05 -13.76
C VAL A 92 -16.31 6.66 -14.32
N SER A 93 -17.14 7.28 -13.48
CA SER A 93 -18.47 7.76 -13.85
C SER A 93 -18.49 8.86 -14.93
N ASN A 94 -17.34 9.45 -15.27
CA ASN A 94 -17.19 10.46 -16.30
C ASN A 94 -15.76 10.40 -16.89
N PRO A 95 -15.49 9.44 -17.79
CA PRO A 95 -14.16 9.19 -18.32
C PRO A 95 -13.72 10.24 -19.36
N ASN A 96 -14.67 10.99 -19.93
CA ASN A 96 -14.45 11.97 -21.00
C ASN A 96 -15.35 13.20 -20.77
N PRO A 97 -14.82 14.44 -20.68
CA PRO A 97 -15.57 15.56 -20.13
C PRO A 97 -16.38 16.27 -21.23
N GLU A 98 -17.60 15.81 -21.50
CA GLU A 98 -18.63 16.77 -21.95
C GLU A 98 -19.02 17.70 -20.78
N ASN A 99 -18.80 17.25 -19.54
CA ASN A 99 -18.96 18.06 -18.34
C ASN A 99 -17.68 17.97 -17.46
N PRO A 100 -16.80 18.98 -17.49
CA PRO A 100 -15.58 19.01 -16.68
C PRO A 100 -15.83 19.11 -15.16
N ARG A 101 -17.08 19.25 -14.70
CA ARG A 101 -17.42 19.40 -13.28
C ARG A 101 -17.57 18.09 -12.50
N LEU A 102 -17.37 16.94 -13.15
CA LEU A 102 -17.48 15.62 -12.52
C LEU A 102 -16.34 14.70 -12.97
N PRO A 103 -15.06 15.04 -12.86
CA PRO A 103 -13.99 14.21 -13.41
C PRO A 103 -13.97 12.81 -12.78
N GLY A 104 -13.85 11.77 -13.62
CA GLY A 104 -13.38 10.48 -13.15
C GLY A 104 -11.93 10.58 -12.66
N THR A 105 -11.51 9.65 -11.80
CA THR A 105 -10.14 9.57 -11.30
C THR A 105 -9.79 8.13 -10.92
N ILE A 106 -8.61 7.69 -11.34
CA ILE A 106 -7.97 6.46 -10.89
C ILE A 106 -6.60 6.83 -10.35
N ASN A 107 -6.46 6.79 -9.02
CA ASN A 107 -5.19 7.04 -8.34
C ASN A 107 -4.57 5.72 -7.90
N ILE A 108 -3.29 5.53 -8.22
CA ILE A 108 -2.52 4.33 -7.93
C ILE A 108 -1.24 4.74 -7.20
N ILE A 109 -0.97 4.17 -6.04
CA ILE A 109 0.32 4.28 -5.36
C ILE A 109 0.95 2.89 -5.31
N VAL A 110 2.11 2.73 -5.94
CA VAL A 110 2.92 1.51 -5.91
C VAL A 110 4.09 1.72 -4.97
N HIS A 111 4.08 1.06 -3.82
CA HIS A 111 5.22 0.99 -2.91
C HIS A 111 5.99 -0.32 -3.14
N SER A 112 7.30 -0.22 -3.27
CA SER A 112 8.23 -1.36 -3.28
C SER A 112 9.02 -1.40 -1.98
N ARG A 113 9.05 -2.56 -1.34
CA ARG A 113 9.96 -2.81 -0.21
C ARG A 113 11.39 -2.96 -0.67
N ASP A 114 11.63 -3.48 -1.89
CA ASP A 114 12.95 -3.50 -2.54
C ASP A 114 13.28 -2.10 -3.10
N GLY A 115 14.56 -1.78 -3.25
CA GLY A 115 15.01 -0.53 -3.86
C GLY A 115 14.72 -0.48 -5.37
N LEU A 116 14.58 0.72 -5.90
CA LEU A 116 14.38 0.97 -7.32
C LEU A 116 15.31 2.07 -7.81
N TYR A 117 15.90 1.86 -8.99
CA TYR A 117 16.50 2.97 -9.73
C TYR A 117 15.43 3.92 -10.25
N ASP A 118 15.80 5.17 -10.51
CA ASP A 118 14.88 6.20 -11.01
C ASP A 118 14.20 5.78 -12.33
N GLU A 119 14.95 5.13 -13.24
CA GLU A 119 14.39 4.56 -14.47
C GLU A 119 13.40 3.40 -14.23
N ALA A 120 13.60 2.62 -13.17
CA ALA A 120 12.71 1.53 -12.80
C ALA A 120 11.39 2.08 -12.25
N MET A 121 11.44 3.13 -11.43
CA MET A 121 10.25 3.80 -10.92
C MET A 121 9.43 4.43 -12.05
N ALA A 122 10.09 5.13 -12.99
CA ALA A 122 9.42 5.62 -14.19
C ALA A 122 8.79 4.47 -15.01
N GLY A 123 9.49 3.33 -15.13
CA GLY A 123 8.96 2.13 -15.75
C GLY A 123 7.75 1.52 -15.03
N LEU A 124 7.66 1.65 -13.69
CA LEU A 124 6.48 1.22 -12.94
C LEU A 124 5.27 2.13 -13.19
N ILE A 125 5.45 3.43 -13.42
CA ILE A 125 4.35 4.32 -13.83
C ILE A 125 3.74 3.79 -15.13
N ILE A 126 4.59 3.45 -16.12
CA ILE A 126 4.15 2.91 -17.40
C ILE A 126 3.40 1.59 -17.19
N THR A 127 4.01 0.66 -16.46
CA THR A 127 3.44 -0.68 -16.21
C THR A 127 2.09 -0.61 -15.48
N ALA A 128 1.98 0.25 -14.47
CA ALA A 128 0.72 0.49 -13.77
C ALA A 128 -0.34 1.11 -14.69
N THR A 129 0.05 2.04 -15.56
CA THR A 129 -0.85 2.68 -16.52
C THR A 129 -1.39 1.70 -17.56
N GLU A 130 -0.54 0.83 -18.10
CA GLU A 130 -0.92 -0.25 -19.03
C GLU A 130 -1.88 -1.24 -18.37
N ALA A 131 -1.57 -1.70 -17.15
CA ALA A 131 -2.42 -2.62 -16.40
C ALA A 131 -3.79 -2.01 -16.03
N LYS A 132 -3.81 -0.73 -15.67
CA LYS A 132 -5.06 0.03 -15.46
C LYS A 132 -5.90 0.08 -16.74
N THR A 133 -5.26 0.34 -17.88
CA THR A 133 -5.93 0.38 -19.19
C THR A 133 -6.53 -0.98 -19.53
N GLU A 134 -5.77 -2.06 -19.32
CA GLU A 134 -6.24 -3.44 -19.49
C GLU A 134 -7.40 -3.78 -18.55
N ALA A 135 -7.39 -3.30 -17.30
CA ALA A 135 -8.50 -3.44 -16.37
C ALA A 135 -9.78 -2.79 -16.90
N LEU A 136 -9.68 -1.56 -17.43
CA LEU A 136 -10.82 -0.86 -17.99
C LEU A 136 -11.40 -1.58 -19.21
N PHE A 137 -10.55 -1.98 -20.15
CA PHE A 137 -10.98 -2.70 -21.35
C PHE A 137 -11.56 -4.09 -21.04
N SER A 138 -10.98 -4.83 -20.09
CA SER A 138 -11.53 -6.12 -19.64
C SER A 138 -12.89 -6.00 -18.94
N MET A 139 -13.22 -4.82 -18.39
CA MET A 139 -14.54 -4.49 -17.86
C MET A 139 -15.53 -3.99 -18.92
N GLY A 140 -15.11 -3.86 -20.18
CA GLY A 140 -15.95 -3.40 -21.29
C GLY A 140 -16.03 -1.90 -21.49
N TYR A 141 -15.16 -1.12 -20.82
CA TYR A 141 -15.00 0.30 -21.12
C TYR A 141 -14.23 0.50 -22.43
N ASP A 142 -14.42 1.64 -23.09
CA ASP A 142 -13.78 2.01 -24.36
C ASP A 142 -12.72 3.13 -24.23
N PHE A 143 -12.33 3.45 -22.99
CA PHE A 143 -11.32 4.44 -22.66
C PHE A 143 -10.17 3.84 -21.83
N ALA A 144 -8.97 4.42 -21.98
CA ALA A 144 -7.75 3.93 -21.33
C ALA A 144 -7.50 4.51 -19.92
N GLY A 145 -8.30 5.50 -19.51
CA GLY A 145 -8.15 6.18 -18.25
C GLY A 145 -9.19 7.27 -18.10
N THR A 146 -9.09 8.03 -17.02
CA THR A 146 -9.95 9.18 -16.75
C THR A 146 -9.15 10.48 -16.86
N THR A 147 -9.84 11.62 -16.71
CA THR A 147 -9.26 12.96 -16.87
C THR A 147 -8.17 13.31 -15.88
N THR A 148 -8.22 12.75 -14.66
CA THR A 148 -7.31 13.12 -13.56
C THR A 148 -6.69 11.88 -12.91
N ASP A 149 -6.38 10.86 -13.71
CA ASP A 149 -5.61 9.71 -13.23
C ASP A 149 -4.23 10.16 -12.73
N ALA A 150 -3.77 9.58 -11.63
CA ALA A 150 -2.45 9.86 -11.10
C ALA A 150 -1.78 8.60 -10.54
N VAL A 151 -0.46 8.50 -10.74
CA VAL A 151 0.34 7.37 -10.28
C VAL A 151 1.52 7.88 -9.47
N VAL A 152 1.76 7.26 -8.32
CA VAL A 152 3.00 7.39 -7.54
C VAL A 152 3.67 6.04 -7.50
N THR A 153 4.98 6.01 -7.72
CA THR A 153 5.79 4.83 -7.47
C THR A 153 6.91 5.21 -6.51
N CYS A 154 7.08 4.43 -5.46
CA CYS A 154 8.09 4.71 -4.44
C CYS A 154 8.75 3.43 -3.92
N CYS A 155 9.96 3.57 -3.41
CA CYS A 155 10.65 2.51 -2.70
C CYS A 155 11.30 3.03 -1.42
N ASN A 156 11.59 2.13 -0.48
CA ASN A 156 12.43 2.50 0.67
C ASN A 156 13.85 2.84 0.16
N LYS A 157 14.38 3.99 0.58
CA LYS A 157 15.67 4.53 0.10
C LYS A 157 16.87 3.62 0.41
N GLU A 158 16.82 2.94 1.55
CA GLU A 158 17.88 2.03 1.99
C GLU A 158 17.47 0.60 1.68
N ASN A 159 18.11 0.00 0.69
CA ASN A 159 17.85 -1.37 0.28
C ASN A 159 19.07 -2.08 -0.26
N GLN A 160 19.24 -3.34 0.15
CA GLN A 160 20.29 -4.20 -0.39
C GLN A 160 19.96 -4.70 -1.80
N LYS A 161 18.67 -4.94 -2.07
CA LYS A 161 18.18 -5.40 -3.37
C LYS A 161 17.58 -4.23 -4.13
N VAL A 162 18.13 -3.93 -5.30
CA VAL A 162 17.71 -2.78 -6.13
C VAL A 162 17.39 -3.25 -7.55
N HIS A 163 16.21 -2.90 -8.06
CA HIS A 163 15.80 -3.25 -9.43
C HIS A 163 16.06 -2.10 -10.39
N ARG A 164 16.70 -2.40 -11.53
CA ARG A 164 16.95 -1.44 -12.61
C ARG A 164 15.83 -1.35 -13.64
N TYR A 165 15.08 -2.43 -13.81
CA TYR A 165 14.00 -2.52 -14.78
C TYR A 165 12.72 -2.93 -14.08
N ALA A 166 11.61 -2.38 -14.56
CA ALA A 166 10.30 -2.62 -13.98
C ALA A 166 9.19 -2.87 -15.02
N GLY A 167 9.56 -3.18 -16.27
CA GLY A 167 8.60 -3.56 -17.29
C GLY A 167 7.91 -4.89 -16.94
N ARG A 168 6.80 -5.18 -17.61
CA ARG A 168 5.90 -6.33 -17.31
C ARG A 168 6.57 -7.71 -17.30
N MET A 169 7.72 -7.89 -17.94
CA MET A 169 8.50 -9.15 -17.93
C MET A 169 9.48 -9.29 -16.76
N THR A 170 9.67 -8.22 -15.98
CA THR A 170 10.44 -8.27 -14.74
C THR A 170 9.56 -8.77 -13.60
N GLY A 171 10.16 -9.28 -12.52
CA GLY A 171 9.39 -9.70 -11.34
C GLY A 171 8.53 -8.56 -10.78
N ILE A 172 9.13 -7.40 -10.50
CA ILE A 172 8.41 -6.26 -9.91
C ILE A 172 7.34 -5.68 -10.85
N GLY A 173 7.62 -5.62 -12.15
CA GLY A 173 6.67 -5.14 -13.14
C GLY A 173 5.49 -6.10 -13.31
N LYS A 174 5.75 -7.41 -13.41
CA LYS A 174 4.70 -8.44 -13.46
C LYS A 174 3.78 -8.34 -12.25
N TRP A 175 4.35 -8.34 -11.04
CA TRP A 175 3.59 -8.27 -9.80
C TRP A 175 2.76 -6.99 -9.71
N THR A 176 3.30 -5.86 -10.15
CA THR A 176 2.58 -4.58 -10.17
C THR A 176 1.43 -4.61 -11.16
N ALA A 177 1.65 -5.13 -12.37
CA ALA A 177 0.61 -5.24 -13.38
C ALA A 177 -0.55 -6.13 -12.91
N GLU A 178 -0.25 -7.29 -12.31
CA GLU A 178 -1.27 -8.22 -11.78
C GLU A 178 -2.07 -7.60 -10.63
N ALA A 179 -1.41 -6.85 -9.74
CA ALA A 179 -2.07 -6.14 -8.65
C ALA A 179 -2.96 -4.99 -9.15
N VAL A 180 -2.46 -4.18 -10.07
CA VAL A 180 -3.23 -3.05 -10.64
C VAL A 180 -4.42 -3.56 -11.43
N LEU A 181 -4.23 -4.59 -12.28
CA LEU A 181 -5.29 -5.19 -13.09
C LEU A 181 -6.48 -5.63 -12.22
N PHE A 182 -6.22 -6.43 -11.19
CA PHE A 182 -7.25 -6.90 -10.26
C PHE A 182 -7.81 -5.75 -9.39
N GLY A 183 -6.93 -4.92 -8.83
CA GLY A 183 -7.31 -3.90 -7.87
C GLY A 183 -8.12 -2.75 -8.44
N VAL A 184 -7.90 -2.38 -9.70
CA VAL A 184 -8.74 -1.39 -10.41
C VAL A 184 -10.17 -1.91 -10.58
N GLN A 185 -10.33 -3.18 -11.00
CA GLN A 185 -11.64 -3.80 -11.14
C GLN A 185 -12.41 -3.81 -9.81
N GLU A 186 -11.75 -4.22 -8.74
CA GLU A 186 -12.33 -4.21 -7.39
C GLU A 186 -12.66 -2.81 -6.89
N ALA A 187 -11.76 -1.83 -7.09
CA ALA A 187 -12.00 -0.46 -6.65
C ALA A 187 -13.21 0.16 -7.36
N ILE A 188 -13.36 -0.07 -8.67
CA ILE A 188 -14.53 0.37 -9.45
C ILE A 188 -15.80 -0.34 -8.96
N ALA A 189 -15.77 -1.67 -8.79
CA ALA A 189 -16.95 -2.41 -8.31
C ALA A 189 -17.42 -1.92 -6.94
N ARG A 190 -16.49 -1.58 -6.04
CA ARG A 190 -16.78 -0.97 -4.73
C ARG A 190 -17.34 0.44 -4.87
N HIS A 191 -16.77 1.26 -5.74
CA HIS A 191 -17.23 2.62 -6.00
C HIS A 191 -18.64 2.67 -6.58
N ASP A 192 -18.94 1.78 -7.53
CA ASP A 192 -20.26 1.64 -8.16
C ASP A 192 -21.32 1.01 -7.23
N GLY A 193 -20.92 0.56 -6.03
CA GLY A 193 -21.81 -0.14 -5.10
C GLY A 193 -22.16 -1.58 -5.49
N LYS A 194 -21.48 -2.16 -6.49
CA LYS A 194 -21.62 -3.58 -6.88
C LYS A 194 -21.03 -4.51 -5.83
N LYS A 195 -20.06 -4.02 -5.05
CA LYS A 195 -19.48 -4.71 -3.89
C LYS A 195 -19.60 -3.81 -2.65
N PRO A 196 -20.05 -4.32 -1.50
CA PRO A 196 -20.15 -3.52 -0.27
C PRO A 196 -18.80 -2.90 0.11
N ALA A 197 -18.82 -1.63 0.49
CA ALA A 197 -17.64 -0.87 0.88
C ALA A 197 -17.95 0.03 2.08
N ASP A 198 -17.89 -0.54 3.28
CA ASP A 198 -17.99 0.15 4.57
C ASP A 198 -16.61 0.58 5.10
N LYS A 199 -15.55 -0.10 4.68
CA LYS A 199 -14.13 0.17 5.01
C LYS A 199 -13.23 -0.20 3.83
N PRO A 200 -11.98 0.28 3.77
CA PRO A 200 -11.00 -0.17 2.78
C PRO A 200 -10.86 -1.70 2.74
N ALA A 201 -10.63 -2.25 1.54
CA ALA A 201 -10.34 -3.67 1.37
C ALA A 201 -8.82 -3.91 1.32
N LEU A 202 -8.37 -4.95 2.00
CA LEU A 202 -7.01 -5.46 1.91
C LEU A 202 -7.04 -6.78 1.15
N TYR A 203 -6.26 -6.89 0.08
CA TYR A 203 -6.08 -8.10 -0.69
C TYR A 203 -4.66 -8.62 -0.53
N VAL A 204 -4.54 -9.92 -0.32
CA VAL A 204 -3.26 -10.62 -0.17
C VAL A 204 -3.14 -11.62 -1.31
N LEU A 205 -2.01 -11.58 -2.04
CA LEU A 205 -1.70 -12.61 -3.01
C LEU A 205 -1.35 -13.90 -2.29
N SER A 206 -2.04 -14.96 -2.65
CA SER A 206 -1.71 -16.31 -2.21
C SER A 206 -1.23 -17.17 -3.34
N THR A 207 -0.35 -18.10 -2.99
CA THR A 207 0.21 -19.11 -3.89
C THR A 207 -0.34 -20.51 -3.59
N ILE A 208 -1.16 -20.67 -2.54
CA ILE A 208 -1.71 -21.97 -2.15
C ILE A 208 -2.79 -22.37 -3.15
N GLY A 209 -2.61 -23.46 -3.88
CA GLY A 209 -3.55 -23.84 -4.94
C GLY A 209 -3.43 -23.00 -6.22
N GLY A 210 -2.33 -22.25 -6.36
CA GLY A 210 -2.08 -21.35 -7.49
C GLY A 210 -2.17 -19.87 -7.10
N ASP A 211 -1.63 -19.00 -7.95
CA ASP A 211 -1.60 -17.56 -7.69
C ASP A 211 -3.01 -16.96 -7.82
N HIS A 212 -3.54 -16.42 -6.71
CA HIS A 212 -4.83 -15.73 -6.69
C HIS A 212 -4.91 -14.70 -5.54
N TRP A 213 -5.76 -13.69 -5.72
CA TRP A 213 -6.00 -12.65 -4.71
C TRP A 213 -7.10 -13.08 -3.74
N ILE A 214 -6.86 -12.89 -2.45
CA ILE A 214 -7.87 -13.07 -1.40
C ILE A 214 -8.09 -11.77 -0.66
N GLU A 215 -9.36 -11.39 -0.51
CA GLU A 215 -9.75 -10.32 0.40
C GLU A 215 -9.56 -10.79 1.84
N TRP A 216 -8.76 -10.04 2.60
CA TRP A 216 -8.53 -10.28 4.00
C TRP A 216 -9.82 -10.10 4.79
N SER A 217 -10.13 -11.09 5.62
CA SER A 217 -11.22 -11.03 6.60
C SER A 217 -10.70 -11.45 7.98
N PRO A 218 -11.09 -10.72 9.05
CA PRO A 218 -10.81 -11.15 10.42
C PRO A 218 -11.57 -12.44 10.79
N GLU A 219 -12.65 -12.76 10.07
CA GLU A 219 -13.47 -13.96 10.27
C GLU A 219 -13.28 -14.94 9.11
N GLY A 220 -13.05 -16.22 9.42
CA GLY A 220 -13.05 -17.29 8.42
C GLY A 220 -11.88 -17.25 7.42
N CYS A 221 -10.74 -16.66 7.79
CA CYS A 221 -9.55 -16.64 6.94
C CYS A 221 -9.13 -18.08 6.55
N PRO A 222 -9.03 -18.42 5.25
CA PRO A 222 -8.69 -19.76 4.80
C PRO A 222 -7.22 -20.13 5.00
N TYR A 223 -6.35 -19.18 5.38
CA TYR A 223 -4.89 -19.35 5.50
C TYR A 223 -4.41 -19.90 6.85
N TYR A 224 -5.15 -20.85 7.40
CA TYR A 224 -4.75 -21.61 8.58
C TYR A 224 -3.59 -22.55 8.21
N PRO A 225 -2.33 -22.09 8.42
CA PRO A 225 -1.61 -22.50 9.64
C PRO A 225 -0.89 -21.36 10.38
N CYS A 226 -0.96 -20.10 9.93
CA CYS A 226 -0.31 -18.96 10.63
C CYS A 226 -1.16 -18.35 11.76
N HIS A 227 -2.21 -19.06 12.19
CA HIS A 227 -3.26 -18.59 13.08
C HIS A 227 -3.22 -19.39 14.39
N PHE A 228 -2.91 -18.75 15.51
CA PHE A 228 -3.11 -19.33 16.84
C PHE A 228 -4.22 -18.60 17.60
N ARG A 229 -4.83 -19.28 18.57
CA ARG A 229 -5.96 -18.72 19.33
C ARG A 229 -5.53 -17.45 20.07
N GLY A 230 -6.27 -16.35 19.86
CA GLY A 230 -6.01 -15.06 20.52
C GLY A 230 -5.25 -14.03 19.66
N GLN A 231 -4.72 -14.43 18.50
CA GLN A 231 -4.01 -13.54 17.58
C GLN A 231 -4.93 -12.53 16.88
N VAL A 232 -4.40 -11.33 16.61
CA VAL A 232 -4.98 -10.34 15.69
C VAL A 232 -4.23 -10.29 14.36
N CYS A 233 -4.93 -10.57 13.26
CA CYS A 233 -4.33 -10.56 11.91
C CYS A 233 -4.55 -9.24 11.17
N ASN A 234 -4.68 -8.10 11.86
CA ASN A 234 -4.93 -6.79 11.22
C ASN A 234 -3.84 -6.37 10.22
N TYR A 235 -2.65 -6.96 10.35
CA TYR A 235 -1.54 -6.78 9.44
C TYR A 235 -1.11 -8.15 8.91
N CYS A 236 -1.83 -8.67 7.90
CA CYS A 236 -1.46 -9.94 7.24
C CYS A 236 0.01 -10.00 6.80
N TYR A 237 0.60 -8.83 6.50
CA TYR A 237 2.03 -8.65 6.44
C TYR A 237 2.46 -7.65 7.51
N CYS A 238 3.47 -8.02 8.29
CA CYS A 238 4.02 -7.15 9.33
C CYS A 238 4.51 -5.82 8.72
N PRO A 239 4.06 -4.66 9.23
CA PRO A 239 4.44 -3.34 8.70
C PRO A 239 5.92 -3.01 8.92
N PHE A 240 6.58 -3.75 9.81
CA PHE A 240 7.99 -3.62 10.12
C PHE A 240 8.88 -4.60 9.37
N TYR A 241 8.35 -5.50 8.52
CA TYR A 241 9.19 -6.46 7.83
C TYR A 241 10.00 -5.82 6.68
N PRO A 242 11.30 -6.12 6.54
CA PRO A 242 12.15 -6.78 7.54
C PRO A 242 12.55 -5.80 8.63
N CYS A 243 12.44 -6.18 9.90
CA CYS A 243 12.76 -5.28 11.00
C CYS A 243 14.25 -5.26 11.33
N ASN A 244 14.95 -6.35 11.02
CA ASN A 244 16.34 -6.58 11.38
C ASN A 244 16.62 -6.43 12.89
N ASP A 245 15.60 -6.60 13.73
CA ASP A 245 15.71 -6.65 15.19
C ASP A 245 15.98 -8.10 15.59
N GLU A 246 17.21 -8.40 16.01
CA GLU A 246 17.67 -9.76 16.36
C GLU A 246 16.91 -10.37 17.54
N GLU A 247 16.17 -9.59 18.33
CA GLU A 247 15.27 -10.14 19.34
C GLU A 247 13.95 -10.64 18.74
N LEU A 248 13.59 -10.22 17.52
CA LEU A 248 12.33 -10.57 16.85
C LEU A 248 12.52 -11.47 15.62
N GLY A 249 13.75 -11.86 15.32
CA GLY A 249 14.03 -12.64 14.12
C GLY A 249 15.51 -12.90 13.91
N TYR A 250 15.83 -13.41 12.73
CA TYR A 250 17.16 -13.86 12.36
C TYR A 250 17.38 -13.75 10.86
N SER A 251 18.62 -13.59 10.43
CA SER A 251 18.97 -13.65 9.00
C SER A 251 19.19 -15.09 8.57
N VAL A 252 18.68 -15.45 7.38
CA VAL A 252 18.79 -16.77 6.77
C VAL A 252 19.49 -16.65 5.43
N ASP A 253 20.56 -17.42 5.21
CA ASP A 253 21.22 -17.49 3.91
C ASP A 253 20.37 -18.22 2.88
N THR A 254 20.30 -17.66 1.67
CA THR A 254 19.57 -18.23 0.55
C THR A 254 20.49 -19.09 -0.32
N SER A 255 19.92 -20.13 -0.92
CA SER A 255 20.64 -21.04 -1.83
C SER A 255 21.15 -20.35 -3.10
N THR A 256 20.63 -19.17 -3.44
CA THR A 256 21.03 -18.37 -4.61
C THR A 256 22.08 -17.30 -4.30
N GLY A 257 22.57 -17.23 -3.06
CA GLY A 257 23.46 -16.18 -2.58
C GLY A 257 22.70 -14.93 -2.13
N GLY A 258 22.90 -14.54 -0.87
CA GLY A 258 22.22 -13.43 -0.19
C GLY A 258 21.46 -13.88 1.05
N THR A 259 21.06 -12.94 1.90
CA THR A 259 20.31 -13.20 3.14
C THR A 259 18.86 -12.76 3.04
N VAL A 260 17.96 -13.45 3.75
CA VAL A 260 16.56 -13.09 3.95
C VAL A 260 16.26 -13.05 5.44
N TRP A 261 15.49 -12.06 5.87
CA TRP A 261 15.05 -11.95 7.26
C TRP A 261 13.94 -12.95 7.58
N GLY A 262 14.16 -13.84 8.54
CA GLY A 262 13.17 -14.74 9.12
C GLY A 262 12.65 -14.20 10.44
N CYS A 263 11.34 -14.06 10.60
CA CYS A 263 10.69 -13.65 11.85
C CYS A 263 9.60 -14.64 12.28
N THR A 264 9.81 -15.92 12.00
CA THR A 264 8.81 -17.00 12.17
C THR A 264 8.31 -17.15 13.60
N ASN A 265 9.14 -16.82 14.59
CA ASN A 265 8.77 -16.90 16.01
C ASN A 265 8.25 -15.58 16.60
N CYS A 266 8.27 -14.47 15.84
CA CYS A 266 7.83 -13.17 16.35
C CYS A 266 6.31 -13.15 16.54
N ILE A 267 5.87 -12.82 17.75
CA ILE A 267 4.45 -12.64 18.10
C ILE A 267 4.12 -11.22 18.56
N LEU A 268 5.08 -10.30 18.57
CA LEU A 268 4.88 -8.90 18.96
C LEU A 268 3.67 -8.26 18.24
N MET A 269 3.62 -8.39 16.92
CA MET A 269 2.54 -7.82 16.09
C MET A 269 1.25 -8.66 16.06
N HIS A 270 1.19 -9.75 16.84
CA HIS A 270 0.03 -10.63 16.96
C HIS A 270 -0.79 -10.36 18.21
N HIS A 271 -0.28 -9.54 19.13
CA HIS A 271 -1.01 -9.11 20.33
C HIS A 271 -2.03 -8.00 20.03
N PRO A 272 -3.29 -8.15 20.45
CA PRO A 272 -4.33 -7.14 20.29
C PRO A 272 -3.93 -5.75 20.81
N GLU A 273 -3.24 -5.70 21.94
CA GLU A 273 -2.79 -4.50 22.63
C GLU A 273 -1.75 -3.75 21.81
N ILE A 274 -0.78 -4.48 21.27
CA ILE A 274 0.29 -3.93 20.42
C ILE A 274 -0.29 -3.40 19.10
N VAL A 275 -1.17 -4.16 18.46
CA VAL A 275 -1.85 -3.71 17.23
C VAL A 275 -2.74 -2.50 17.49
N SER A 276 -3.46 -2.47 18.62
CA SER A 276 -4.28 -1.33 19.04
C SER A 276 -3.42 -0.09 19.29
N HIS A 277 -2.28 -0.25 19.96
CA HIS A 277 -1.31 0.82 20.17
C HIS A 277 -0.78 1.37 18.86
N LEU A 278 -0.34 0.50 17.93
CA LEU A 278 0.16 0.93 16.62
C LEU A 278 -0.91 1.63 15.79
N LYS A 279 -2.17 1.18 15.83
CA LYS A 279 -3.27 1.87 15.14
C LYS A 279 -3.52 3.27 15.69
N LYS A 280 -3.38 3.47 17.00
CA LYS A 280 -3.50 4.78 17.65
C LYS A 280 -2.27 5.66 17.42
N ASN A 281 -1.11 5.04 17.32
CA ASN A 281 0.19 5.68 17.13
C ASN A 281 0.87 5.13 15.86
N PRO A 282 0.42 5.50 14.64
CA PRO A 282 0.92 4.91 13.39
C PRO A 282 2.43 5.13 13.16
N MET A 283 3.04 6.04 13.90
CA MET A 283 4.47 6.32 13.84
C MET A 283 5.30 5.57 14.88
N ALA A 284 4.68 4.80 15.80
CA ALA A 284 5.38 4.06 16.83
C ALA A 284 6.47 3.16 16.24
N GLU A 285 7.67 3.25 16.80
CA GLU A 285 8.82 2.44 16.41
C GLU A 285 8.79 1.08 17.12
N ILE A 286 9.54 0.10 16.61
CA ILE A 286 9.60 -1.25 17.21
C ILE A 286 10.02 -1.18 18.68
N SER A 287 10.97 -0.30 19.01
CA SER A 287 11.44 -0.09 20.38
C SER A 287 10.33 0.42 21.31
N GLU A 288 9.38 1.20 20.80
CA GLU A 288 8.20 1.62 21.56
C GLU A 288 7.22 0.46 21.75
N LEU A 289 6.96 -0.31 20.69
CA LEU A 289 6.08 -1.49 20.78
C LEU A 289 6.63 -2.54 21.76
N LYS A 290 7.95 -2.74 21.79
CA LYS A 290 8.62 -3.63 22.76
C LYS A 290 8.45 -3.13 24.20
N LYS A 291 8.54 -1.81 24.44
CA LYS A 291 8.27 -1.23 25.78
C LYS A 291 6.82 -1.45 26.20
N VAL A 292 5.87 -1.23 25.30
CA VAL A 292 4.44 -1.51 25.58
C VAL A 292 4.23 -2.99 25.90
N ALA A 293 4.91 -3.90 25.17
CA ALA A 293 4.86 -5.32 25.47
C ALA A 293 5.43 -5.64 26.86
N GLU A 294 6.56 -5.04 27.23
CA GLU A 294 7.19 -5.19 28.55
C GLU A 294 6.29 -4.68 29.68
N GLU A 295 5.70 -3.49 29.53
CA GLU A 295 4.78 -2.89 30.51
C GLU A 295 3.50 -3.72 30.74
N LEU A 296 3.09 -4.47 29.72
CA LEU A 296 1.92 -5.35 29.74
C LEU A 296 2.27 -6.82 30.02
N GLU A 297 3.54 -7.13 30.32
CA GLU A 297 4.04 -8.48 30.55
C GLU A 297 3.72 -9.47 29.41
N LEU A 298 3.77 -8.98 28.15
CA LEU A 298 3.50 -9.77 26.94
C LEU A 298 4.79 -10.39 26.38
N GLU A 299 4.71 -11.67 26.02
CA GLU A 299 5.80 -12.35 25.29
C GLU A 299 5.93 -11.81 23.87
N ILE A 300 7.16 -11.56 23.41
CA ILE A 300 7.41 -11.03 22.05
C ILE A 300 7.79 -12.12 21.04
N ASN A 301 8.14 -13.32 21.51
CA ASN A 301 8.41 -14.50 20.70
C ASN A 301 7.65 -15.71 21.22
N ALA A 302 7.13 -16.55 20.33
CA ALA A 302 6.60 -17.85 20.68
C ALA A 302 7.72 -18.78 21.17
N GLU A 303 7.42 -19.64 22.15
CA GLU A 303 8.30 -20.75 22.52
C GLU A 303 8.62 -21.58 21.28
N LYS A 304 9.91 -21.90 21.07
CA LYS A 304 10.30 -22.83 20.00
C LYS A 304 9.57 -24.14 20.24
N GLN A 305 8.61 -24.50 19.38
CA GLN A 305 8.16 -25.88 19.32
C GLN A 305 9.40 -26.73 19.02
N SER A 306 9.74 -27.63 19.93
CA SER A 306 10.76 -28.64 19.71
C SER A 306 10.22 -29.55 18.62
N GLU A 307 10.77 -29.43 17.40
CA GLU A 307 10.66 -30.48 16.38
C GLU A 307 11.42 -31.74 16.82
#